data_AF-A0A6A1UXA0-F1
#
_entry.id   AF-A0A6A1UXA0-F1
#
_cell.length_a   1.000
_cell.length_b   1.000
_cell.length_c   1.000
_cell.angle_alpha   90.00
_cell.angle_beta   90.00
_cell.angle_gamma   90.00
#
_symmetry.space_group_name_H-M   'P 1'
#
loop_
_entity.id
_entity.type
_entity.pdbx_description
1 polymer ?
#
loop_
_entity_poly.entity_id
_entity_poly.type
_entity_poly.pdbx_seq_one_letter_code
_entity_poly.pdbx_strand_id
1 'polypeptide(L)'
;MVKGLCKEGLVDEACELLEQMYKNGCSPDHFTYNTIIQGLLQHNERSKAIEYLRMMLDKGFSADATTATMFVDLLTADQPDKIVQEYFQKSV
;
A
#
# COMPACT_ATOMS: atom_id res chain seq x y z
N MET A 1 13.36 -9.54 -6.48
CA MET A 1 13.21 -8.41 -7.41
C MET A 1 12.22 -7.40 -6.85
N VAL A 2 10.92 -7.74 -6.70
CA VAL A 2 9.88 -6.86 -6.12
C VAL A 2 10.33 -6.17 -4.81
N LYS A 3 10.82 -6.94 -3.82
CA LYS A 3 11.33 -6.39 -2.56
C LYS A 3 12.48 -5.40 -2.72
N GLY A 4 13.33 -5.58 -3.74
CA GLY A 4 14.45 -4.68 -4.02
C GLY A 4 13.94 -3.35 -4.56
N LEU A 5 13.06 -3.39 -5.57
CA LEU A 5 12.42 -2.21 -6.15
C LEU A 5 11.67 -1.39 -5.10
N CYS A 6 10.90 -2.05 -4.23
CA CYS A 6 10.21 -1.39 -3.12
C CYS A 6 11.17 -0.69 -2.15
N LYS A 7 12.35 -1.27 -1.88
CA LYS A 7 13.35 -0.65 -0.99
C LYS A 7 14.04 0.57 -1.62
N GLU A 8 14.11 0.61 -2.95
CA GLU A 8 14.68 1.71 -3.72
C GLU A 8 13.66 2.81 -4.03
N GLY A 9 12.40 2.64 -3.61
CA GLY A 9 11.30 3.56 -3.90
C GLY A 9 10.76 3.47 -5.33
N LEU A 10 11.21 2.48 -6.09
CA LEU A 10 10.76 2.16 -7.44
C LEU A 10 9.46 1.33 -7.37
N VAL A 11 8.45 1.90 -6.71
CA VAL A 11 7.19 1.20 -6.39
C VAL A 11 6.29 1.03 -7.62
N ASP A 12 6.40 1.91 -8.62
CA ASP A 12 5.69 1.78 -9.89
C ASP A 12 6.23 0.60 -10.70
N GLU A 13 7.55 0.48 -10.79
CA GLU A 13 8.23 -0.65 -11.43
C GLU A 13 7.91 -1.97 -10.70
N ALA A 14 7.77 -1.92 -9.37
CA ALA A 14 7.35 -3.08 -8.59
C ALA A 14 5.90 -3.51 -8.94
N CYS A 15 5.00 -2.55 -9.14
CA CYS A 15 3.62 -2.79 -9.57
C CYS A 15 3.55 -3.37 -10.99
N GLU A 16 4.30 -2.78 -11.93
CA GLU A 16 4.43 -3.29 -13.31
C GLU A 16 4.96 -4.72 -13.34
N LEU A 17 5.94 -5.03 -12.50
CA LEU A 17 6.48 -6.39 -12.41
C LEU A 17 5.42 -7.39 -11.94
N LEU A 18 4.56 -7.02 -10.98
CA LEU A 18 3.44 -7.85 -10.56
C LEU A 18 2.43 -8.08 -11.70
N GLU A 19 2.14 -7.06 -12.50
CA GLU A 19 1.29 -7.23 -13.70
C GLU A 19 1.93 -8.16 -14.73
N GLN A 20 3.24 -8.03 -14.95
CA GLN A 20 3.98 -8.90 -15.87
C GLN A 20 3.97 -10.35 -15.40
N MET A 21 4.05 -10.61 -14.09
CA MET A 21 3.89 -11.96 -13.55
C MET A 21 2.58 -12.58 -14.05
N TYR A 22 1.45 -11.87 -13.92
CA TYR A 22 0.16 -12.33 -14.43
C TYR A 22 0.18 -12.61 -15.93
N LYS A 23 0.70 -11.67 -16.73
CA LYS A 23 0.76 -11.79 -18.19
C LYS A 23 1.60 -13.01 -18.64
N ASN A 24 2.62 -13.36 -17.85
CA ASN A 24 3.51 -14.48 -18.11
C ASN A 24 3.00 -15.82 -17.53
N GLY A 25 1.79 -15.86 -16.97
CA GLY A 25 1.23 -17.08 -16.36
C GLY A 25 1.81 -17.42 -14.98
N CYS A 26 2.64 -16.54 -14.41
CA CYS A 26 3.14 -16.65 -13.04
C CYS A 26 2.19 -15.92 -12.10
N SER A 27 1.43 -16.63 -11.26
CA SER A 27 0.58 -15.94 -10.29
C SER A 27 1.43 -15.41 -9.12
N PRO A 28 1.35 -14.11 -8.80
CA PRO A 28 1.73 -13.57 -7.49
C PRO A 28 1.06 -14.36 -6.37
N ASP A 29 1.80 -14.54 -5.28
CA ASP A 29 1.36 -15.18 -4.06
C ASP A 29 1.14 -14.15 -2.92
N HIS A 30 0.74 -14.63 -1.75
CA HIS A 30 0.51 -13.78 -0.59
C HIS A 30 1.76 -12.98 -0.18
N PHE A 31 2.96 -13.54 -0.31
CA PHE A 31 4.21 -12.82 0.00
C PHE A 31 4.46 -11.66 -0.95
N THR A 32 4.19 -11.87 -2.25
CA THR A 32 4.34 -10.85 -3.28
C THR A 32 3.42 -9.66 -3.03
N TYR A 33 2.15 -9.93 -2.71
CA TYR A 33 1.18 -8.89 -2.36
C TYR A 33 1.57 -8.12 -1.10
N ASN A 34 1.87 -8.80 0.01
CA ASN A 34 2.30 -8.13 1.24
C ASN A 34 3.53 -7.23 0.99
N THR A 35 4.50 -7.71 0.20
CA THR A 35 5.71 -6.95 -0.12
C THR A 35 5.40 -5.65 -0.88
N ILE A 36 4.56 -5.70 -1.92
CA ILE A 36 4.19 -4.51 -2.70
C ILE A 36 3.37 -3.54 -1.87
N ILE A 37 2.38 -4.03 -1.14
CA ILE A 37 1.53 -3.21 -0.29
C ILE A 37 2.38 -2.46 0.76
N GLN A 38 3.28 -3.17 1.44
CA GLN A 38 4.20 -2.55 2.41
C GLN A 38 5.09 -1.49 1.75
N GLY A 39 5.63 -1.78 0.56
CA GLY A 39 6.42 -0.81 -0.22
C GLY A 39 5.63 0.44 -0.58
N LEU A 40 4.40 0.28 -1.07
CA LEU A 40 3.49 1.38 -1.41
C LEU A 40 3.16 2.23 -0.17
N LEU A 41 2.83 1.60 0.96
CA LEU A 41 2.56 2.32 2.22
C LEU A 41 3.78 3.11 2.71
N GLN A 42 4.98 2.53 2.61
CA GLN A 42 6.23 3.19 2.98
C GLN A 42 6.55 4.41 2.10
N HIS A 43 6.10 4.41 0.85
CA HIS A 43 6.29 5.51 -0.10
C HIS A 43 5.05 6.41 -0.24
N ASN A 44 4.10 6.30 0.70
CA ASN A 44 2.89 7.11 0.75
C ASN A 44 1.95 6.97 -0.47
N GLU A 45 2.07 5.88 -1.23
CA GLU A 45 1.20 5.51 -2.36
C GLU A 45 -0.09 4.84 -1.84
N ARG A 46 -0.84 5.56 -1.00
CA ARG A 46 -1.98 5.04 -0.22
C ARG A 46 -3.08 4.43 -1.09
N SER A 47 -3.47 5.14 -2.17
CA SER A 47 -4.54 4.71 -3.06
C SER A 47 -4.23 3.36 -3.72
N LYS A 48 -3.00 3.19 -4.22
CA LYS A 48 -2.52 1.93 -4.79
C LYS A 48 -2.45 0.84 -3.72
N ALA A 49 -1.94 1.15 -2.53
CA ALA A 49 -1.90 0.16 -1.45
C ALA A 49 -3.29 -0.44 -1.16
N ILE A 50 -4.33 0.40 -1.10
CA ILE A 50 -5.72 -0.04 -0.91
C ILE A 50 -6.22 -0.91 -2.08
N GLU A 51 -5.90 -0.54 -3.31
CA GLU A 51 -6.24 -1.33 -4.50
C GLU A 51 -5.61 -2.72 -4.44
N TYR A 52 -4.31 -2.81 -4.16
CA TYR A 52 -3.59 -4.07 -4.03
C TYR A 52 -4.08 -4.91 -2.85
N LEU A 53 -4.49 -4.29 -1.74
CA LEU A 53 -5.13 -5.00 -0.63
C LEU A 53 -6.45 -5.64 -1.08
N ARG A 54 -7.29 -4.93 -1.84
CA ARG A 54 -8.55 -5.49 -2.37
C ARG A 54 -8.26 -6.67 -3.31
N MET A 55 -7.33 -6.51 -4.24
CA MET A 55 -6.93 -7.59 -5.16
C MET A 55 -6.42 -8.83 -4.40
N MET A 56 -5.66 -8.63 -3.32
CA MET A 56 -5.16 -9.70 -2.47
C MET A 56 -6.31 -10.48 -1.82
N LEU A 57 -7.29 -9.77 -1.26
CA LEU A 57 -8.47 -10.36 -0.61
C LEU A 57 -9.37 -11.09 -1.61
N ASP A 58 -9.60 -10.52 -2.80
CA ASP A 58 -10.40 -11.13 -3.86
C ASP A 58 -9.81 -12.46 -4.36
N LYS A 59 -8.48 -12.62 -4.23
CA LYS A 59 -7.76 -13.86 -4.55
C LYS A 59 -7.73 -14.86 -3.39
N GLY A 60 -8.36 -14.53 -2.26
CA GLY A 60 -8.43 -15.39 -1.07
C GLY A 60 -7.17 -15.36 -0.20
N PHE A 61 -6.27 -14.38 -0.39
CA PHE A 61 -5.13 -14.18 0.49
C PHE A 61 -5.46 -13.23 1.64
N SER A 62 -4.68 -13.30 2.71
CA SER A 62 -4.82 -12.42 3.88
C SER A 62 -3.55 -11.59 4.11
N ALA A 63 -3.72 -10.32 4.41
CA ALA A 63 -2.63 -9.46 4.87
C ALA A 63 -1.95 -10.06 6.11
N ASP A 64 -0.62 -10.00 6.16
CA ASP A 64 0.11 -10.37 7.36
C ASP A 64 -0.02 -9.29 8.46
N ALA A 65 0.44 -9.61 9.66
CA ALA A 65 0.35 -8.70 10.81
C ALA A 65 1.06 -7.35 10.57
N THR A 66 2.15 -7.34 9.80
CA THR A 66 2.90 -6.12 9.47
C THR A 66 2.08 -5.24 8.56
N THR A 67 1.56 -5.80 7.47
CA THR A 67 0.71 -5.11 6.49
C THR A 67 -0.55 -4.56 7.15
N ALA A 68 -1.21 -5.36 8.00
CA ALA A 68 -2.40 -4.92 8.74
C ALA A 68 -2.10 -3.74 9.67
N THR A 69 -0.99 -3.79 10.41
CA THR A 69 -0.57 -2.70 11.31
C THR A 69 -0.33 -1.40 10.53
N MET A 70 0.36 -1.47 9.39
CA MET A 70 0.59 -0.28 8.55
C MET A 70 -0.70 0.34 8.02
N PHE A 71 -1.72 -0.47 7.70
CA PHE A 71 -3.04 0.06 7.33
C PHE A 71 -3.76 0.73 8.50
N VAL A 72 -3.69 0.17 9.70
CA VAL A 72 -4.24 0.80 10.90
C VAL A 72 -3.56 2.15 11.14
N ASP A 73 -2.24 2.22 11.01
CA ASP A 73 -1.48 3.47 11.13
C ASP A 73 -1.93 4.51 10.08
N LEU A 74 -2.14 4.08 8.83
CA LEU A 74 -2.65 4.95 7.76
C LEU A 74 -4.04 5.52 8.09
N LEU A 75 -4.95 4.68 8.59
CA LEU A 75 -6.33 5.07 8.91
C LEU A 75 -6.40 5.97 10.15
N THR A 76 -5.49 5.78 11.10
CA THR A 76 -5.43 6.57 12.34
C THR A 76 -4.65 7.87 12.16
N ALA A 77 -3.72 7.93 11.20
CA ALA A 77 -3.01 9.16 10.83
C ALA A 77 -3.89 10.21 10.13
N ASP A 78 -5.13 9.88 9.77
CA ASP A 78 -6.09 10.81 9.14
C ASP A 78 -6.82 11.72 10.16
N GLN A 79 -6.43 11.71 11.44
CA GLN A 79 -6.90 12.66 12.48
C GLN A 79 -5.70 13.13 13.35
N PRO A 80 -5.46 14.45 13.51
CA PRO A 80 -6.46 15.45 13.88
C PRO A 80 -6.76 16.45 12.76
N ASP A 81 -8.01 16.42 12.31
CA ASP A 81 -8.82 17.54 11.84
C ASP A 81 -8.11 18.65 11.05
N LYS A 82 -8.05 18.47 9.72
CA LYS A 82 -7.99 19.60 8.77
C LYS A 82 -9.00 20.71 9.13
N ILE A 83 -10.17 20.32 9.66
CA ILE A 83 -11.21 21.25 10.12
C ILE A 83 -10.71 22.10 11.30
N VAL A 84 -10.01 21.51 12.26
CA VAL A 84 -9.46 22.20 13.44
C VAL A 84 -8.32 23.12 13.00
N GLN A 85 -7.46 22.68 12.08
CA GLN A 85 -6.43 23.56 11.52
C GLN A 85 -7.02 24.74 10.73
N GLU A 86 -8.07 24.52 9.94
CA GLU A 86 -8.76 25.57 9.21
C GLU A 86 -9.52 26.53 10.17
N TYR A 87 -10.09 26.00 11.26
CA TYR A 87 -10.72 26.80 12.31
C TYR A 87 -9.70 27.71 13.01
N PHE A 88 -8.49 27.20 13.29
CA PHE A 88 -7.41 28.02 13.86
C PHE A 88 -6.86 29.06 12.87
N GLN A 89 -6.84 28.78 11.56
CA GLN A 89 -6.41 29.75 10.55
C GLN A 89 -7.43 30.87 10.28
N LYS A 90 -8.72 30.62 10.51
CA LYS A 90 -9.79 31.64 10.35
C LYS A 90 -10.00 32.52 11.59
N SER A 91 -9.34 32.21 12.71
CA SER A 91 -9.54 32.89 14.00
C SER A 91 -8.43 33.91 14.35
N VAL A 92 -7.60 34.30 13.39
CA VAL A 92 -6.56 35.36 13.52
C VAL A 92 -6.85 36.49 12.56
#